data_AF-A0AA95L9M9-F1
#
_entry.id   AF-A0AA95L9M9-F1
#
_cell.length_a   1.000
_cell.length_b   1.000
_cell.length_c   1.000
_cell.angle_alpha   90.00
_cell.angle_beta   90.00
_cell.angle_gamma   90.00
#
_symmetry.space_group_name_H-M   'P 1'
#
loop_
_entity.id
_entity.type
_entity.pdbx_description
1 polymer ?
#
loop_
_entity_poly.entity_id
_entity_poly.type
_entity_poly.pdbx_seq_one_letter_code
_entity_poly.pdbx_strand_id
1 'polypeptide(L)'
;MRKTRAEVVANRQSSITLIYEDGGEVDPITDEVIGGDEKPKPTVGVVTEISSQVKIDRYLENGIEVEKGDIWFSVAIGEVADIYENIKSVEYDGKSYEVISKDKKGIGERNRAEFVGRLIT
;
A
#
# COMPACT_ATOMS: atom_id res chain seq x y z
N MET A 1 17.10 -27.68 -11.84
CA MET A 1 15.71 -27.20 -11.98
C MET A 1 15.67 -25.71 -11.68
N ARG A 2 15.50 -24.86 -12.70
CA ARG A 2 15.35 -23.40 -12.53
C ARG A 2 13.93 -23.14 -12.04
N LYS A 3 13.76 -22.82 -10.76
CA LYS A 3 12.48 -22.25 -10.28
C LYS A 3 12.21 -21.00 -11.11
N THR A 4 11.05 -20.96 -11.76
CA THR A 4 10.71 -19.84 -12.64
C THR A 4 10.53 -18.62 -11.74
N ARG A 5 10.97 -17.43 -12.18
CA ARG A 5 10.86 -16.18 -11.39
C ARG A 5 9.43 -15.97 -10.85
N ALA A 6 8.41 -16.40 -11.60
CA ALA A 6 7.01 -16.40 -11.21
C ALA A 6 6.71 -17.23 -9.94
N GLU A 7 7.30 -18.41 -9.77
CA GLU A 7 7.08 -19.25 -8.57
C GLU A 7 7.69 -18.64 -7.31
N VAL A 8 8.81 -17.93 -7.43
CA VAL A 8 9.46 -17.26 -6.30
C VAL A 8 8.68 -16.01 -5.88
N VAL A 9 8.07 -15.30 -6.84
CA VAL A 9 7.19 -14.15 -6.58
C VAL A 9 5.86 -14.60 -5.99
N ALA A 10 5.25 -15.66 -6.52
CA ALA A 10 4.01 -16.22 -5.97
C ALA A 10 4.16 -16.69 -4.51
N ASN A 11 5.31 -17.28 -4.15
CA ASN A 11 5.60 -17.65 -2.76
C ASN A 11 5.87 -16.45 -1.82
N ARG A 12 5.90 -15.22 -2.35
CA ARG A 12 6.07 -13.98 -1.57
C ARG A 12 4.82 -13.08 -1.62
N GLN A 13 3.79 -13.50 -2.34
CA GLN A 13 2.54 -12.76 -2.42
C GLN A 13 1.67 -13.14 -1.23
N SER A 14 1.25 -12.11 -0.50
CA SER A 14 0.30 -12.16 0.59
C SER A 14 -1.03 -11.56 0.13
N SER A 15 -2.13 -12.16 0.59
CA SER A 15 -3.45 -11.54 0.47
C SER A 15 -3.51 -10.32 1.40
N ILE A 16 -3.97 -9.21 0.85
CA ILE A 16 -4.17 -7.95 1.58
C ILE A 16 -5.53 -7.37 1.18
N THR A 17 -6.16 -6.63 2.08
CA THR A 17 -7.40 -5.90 1.77
C THR A 17 -7.10 -4.41 1.83
N LEU A 18 -7.17 -3.73 0.68
CA LEU A 18 -7.00 -2.28 0.64
C LEU A 18 -8.32 -1.61 0.98
N ILE A 19 -8.30 -0.64 1.89
CA ILE A 19 -9.44 0.21 2.17
C ILE A 19 -9.20 1.56 1.49
N TYR A 20 -10.14 1.96 0.66
CA TYR A 20 -10.09 3.24 -0.04
C TYR A 20 -11.42 3.99 0.12
N GLU A 21 -11.35 5.31 0.11
CA GLU A 21 -12.54 6.15 0.06
C GLU A 21 -13.05 6.20 -1.38
N ASP A 22 -14.29 5.77 -1.61
CA ASP A 22 -14.95 6.10 -2.87
C ASP A 22 -15.19 7.60 -2.87
N GLY A 23 -14.58 8.33 -3.81
CA GLY A 23 -14.69 9.79 -3.86
C GLY A 23 -16.18 10.13 -3.96
N GLY A 24 -16.74 10.67 -2.87
CA GLY A 24 -18.17 10.92 -2.75
C GLY A 24 -18.66 11.99 -3.72
N GLU A 25 -19.82 12.56 -3.41
CA GLU A 25 -20.36 13.63 -4.24
C GLU A 25 -19.49 14.89 -4.10
N VAL A 26 -19.05 15.44 -5.23
CA VAL A 26 -18.35 16.72 -5.25
C VAL A 26 -19.38 17.83 -5.06
N ASP A 27 -19.18 18.68 -4.05
CA ASP A 27 -20.01 19.87 -3.85
C ASP A 27 -19.88 20.79 -5.06
N PRO A 28 -20.99 21.13 -5.74
CA PRO A 28 -20.95 21.94 -6.96
C PRO A 28 -20.56 23.41 -6.75
N ILE A 29 -20.41 23.86 -5.49
CA ILE A 29 -20.07 25.24 -5.11
C ILE A 29 -18.63 25.31 -4.56
N THR A 30 -18.20 24.33 -3.77
CA THR A 30 -16.86 24.36 -3.13
C THR A 30 -15.82 23.44 -3.78
N ASP A 31 -16.23 22.55 -4.69
CA ASP A 31 -15.37 21.49 -5.27
C ASP A 31 -14.77 20.55 -4.19
N GLU A 32 -15.37 20.54 -3.00
CA GLU A 32 -14.98 19.66 -1.90
C GLU A 32 -15.75 18.34 -2.04
N VAL A 33 -15.07 17.22 -1.80
CA VAL A 33 -15.70 15.89 -1.79
C VAL A 33 -16.50 15.75 -0.49
N ILE A 34 -17.83 15.69 -0.61
CA ILE A 34 -18.76 15.47 0.50
C ILE A 34 -19.07 13.98 0.59
N GLY A 35 -18.60 13.39 1.68
CA GLY A 35 -18.81 11.97 1.98
C GLY A 35 -17.94 11.04 1.14
N GLY A 36 -18.01 9.76 1.48
CA GLY A 36 -17.26 8.68 0.86
C GLY A 36 -17.34 7.47 1.76
N ASP A 37 -17.99 6.41 1.29
CA ASP A 37 -17.98 5.14 2.02
C ASP A 37 -16.59 4.49 1.86
N GLU A 38 -16.02 4.00 2.96
CA GLU A 38 -14.83 3.17 2.92
C GLU A 38 -15.17 1.85 2.23
N LYS A 39 -14.49 1.55 1.13
CA LYS A 39 -14.69 0.32 0.36
C LYS A 39 -13.48 -0.61 0.49
N PRO A 40 -13.70 -1.88 0.87
CA PRO A 40 -12.65 -2.88 0.84
C PRO A 40 -12.43 -3.41 -0.58
N LYS A 41 -11.18 -3.44 -1.02
CA LYS A 41 -10.71 -4.10 -2.25
C LYS A 41 -9.70 -5.20 -1.89
N PRO A 42 -10.10 -6.49 -1.92
CA PRO A 42 -9.14 -7.58 -1.72
C PRO A 42 -8.19 -7.64 -2.92
N THR A 43 -6.89 -7.71 -2.65
CA THR A 43 -5.85 -7.85 -3.67
C THR A 43 -4.68 -8.69 -3.15
N VAL A 44 -3.67 -8.89 -3.98
CA VAL A 44 -2.43 -9.60 -3.63
C VAL A 44 -1.24 -8.67 -3.77
N GLY A 45 -0.37 -8.69 -2.77
CA GLY A 45 0.82 -7.85 -2.72
C GLY A 45 1.99 -8.55 -2.06
N VAL A 46 3.18 -7.97 -2.14
CA VAL A 46 4.34 -8.45 -1.38
C VAL A 46 4.42 -7.60 -0.11
N VAL A 47 4.31 -8.22 1.07
CA VAL A 47 4.38 -7.52 2.36
C VAL A 47 5.68 -7.86 3.08
N THR A 48 6.27 -6.88 3.74
CA THR A 48 7.49 -7.01 4.56
C THR A 48 7.31 -6.24 5.85
N GLU A 49 7.34 -6.94 6.98
CA GLU A 49 7.30 -6.32 8.30
C GLU A 49 8.63 -5.68 8.67
N ILE A 50 8.56 -4.47 9.24
CA ILE A 50 9.71 -3.72 9.74
C ILE A 50 9.97 -4.19 11.18
N SER A 51 10.88 -5.16 11.32
CA SER A 51 11.17 -5.83 12.60
C SER A 51 12.38 -5.27 13.37
N SER A 52 13.22 -4.42 12.76
CA SER A 52 14.44 -3.87 13.39
C SER A 52 14.88 -2.52 12.81
N GLN A 53 15.29 -1.61 13.70
CA GLN A 53 15.90 -0.31 13.36
C GLN A 53 17.17 -0.40 12.49
N VAL A 54 17.79 -1.58 12.39
CA VAL A 54 19.04 -1.76 11.62
C VAL A 54 18.84 -1.59 10.10
N LYS A 55 17.61 -1.71 9.59
CA LYS A 55 17.29 -1.34 8.20
C LYS A 55 16.89 0.14 8.02
N ILE A 56 16.77 0.90 9.11
CA ILE A 56 16.22 2.26 9.13
C ILE A 56 17.32 3.33 8.96
N ASP A 57 18.60 2.95 8.99
CA ASP A 57 19.72 3.89 8.75
C ASP A 57 19.72 4.56 7.36
N ARG A 58 18.84 4.15 6.44
CA ARG A 58 18.85 4.70 5.08
C ARG A 58 17.52 4.59 4.33
N TYR A 59 16.42 5.11 4.87
CA TYR A 59 15.23 5.38 4.04
C TYR A 59 14.48 6.67 4.44
N LEU A 60 15.25 7.73 4.65
CA LEU A 60 14.79 9.11 4.46
C LEU A 60 14.66 9.38 2.95
N GLU A 61 13.65 8.80 2.29
CA GLU A 61 13.03 9.45 1.13
C GLU A 61 11.74 10.08 1.65
N ASN A 62 11.67 11.42 1.65
CA ASN A 62 10.54 12.25 2.08
C ASN A 62 10.25 12.40 3.61
N GLY A 63 11.20 12.13 4.50
CA GLY A 63 11.09 12.59 5.90
C GLY A 63 10.16 11.77 6.81
N ILE A 64 9.72 10.58 6.38
CA ILE A 64 8.75 9.77 7.12
C ILE A 64 9.47 8.85 8.10
N GLU A 65 9.20 9.03 9.39
CA GLU A 65 9.68 8.17 10.47
C GLU A 65 8.86 6.87 10.48
N VAL A 66 9.53 5.72 10.40
CA VAL A 66 8.87 4.39 10.44
C VAL A 66 9.22 3.68 11.74
N GLU A 67 8.25 2.98 12.30
CA GLU A 67 8.34 2.34 13.61
C GLU A 67 8.41 0.81 13.49
N LYS A 68 8.83 0.16 14.58
CA LYS A 68 8.83 -1.31 14.65
C LYS A 68 7.38 -1.80 14.65
N GLY A 69 7.06 -2.70 13.72
CA GLY A 69 5.71 -3.23 13.54
C GLY A 69 5.00 -2.64 12.31
N ASP A 70 5.53 -1.58 11.72
CA ASP A 70 5.08 -1.06 10.43
C ASP A 70 5.36 -2.07 9.32
N ILE A 71 4.64 -1.92 8.20
CA ILE A 71 4.78 -2.77 7.03
C ILE A 71 5.19 -1.96 5.81
N TRP A 72 6.04 -2.56 4.99
CA TRP A 72 6.20 -2.19 3.60
C TRP A 72 5.41 -3.17 2.75
N PHE A 73 4.52 -2.67 1.90
CA PHE A 73 3.83 -3.53 0.95
C PHE A 73 3.91 -2.99 -0.48
N SER A 74 3.89 -3.92 -1.43
CA SER A 74 3.99 -3.61 -2.86
C SER A 74 2.86 -4.30 -3.61
N VAL A 75 2.15 -3.52 -4.43
CA VAL A 75 1.01 -4.00 -5.24
C VAL A 75 1.28 -3.68 -6.71
N ALA A 76 0.80 -4.53 -7.61
CA ALA A 76 0.88 -4.26 -9.05
C ALA A 76 0.07 -2.99 -9.37
N ILE A 77 0.62 -2.09 -10.18
CA ILE A 77 -0.04 -0.80 -10.44
C ILE A 77 -1.42 -0.96 -11.10
N GLY A 78 -1.61 -2.00 -11.91
CA GLY A 78 -2.88 -2.28 -12.58
C GLY A 78 -4.02 -2.64 -11.62
N GLU A 79 -3.71 -3.16 -10.43
CA GLU A 79 -4.69 -3.52 -9.41
C GLU A 79 -5.17 -2.31 -8.60
N VAL A 80 -4.37 -1.25 -8.59
CA VAL A 80 -4.60 -0.05 -7.77
C VAL A 80 -4.74 1.23 -8.60
N ALA A 81 -4.62 1.18 -9.93
CA ALA A 81 -4.57 2.39 -10.76
C ALA A 81 -5.80 3.29 -10.60
N ASP A 82 -6.97 2.68 -10.38
CA ASP A 82 -8.27 3.29 -10.15
C ASP A 82 -8.45 3.88 -8.74
N ILE A 83 -7.82 3.27 -7.73
CA ILE A 83 -8.00 3.64 -6.32
C ILE A 83 -6.76 4.25 -5.67
N TYR A 84 -5.62 4.32 -6.38
CA TYR A 84 -4.30 4.65 -5.81
C TYR A 84 -4.32 5.95 -5.01
N GLU A 85 -5.07 6.95 -5.49
CA GLU A 85 -5.11 8.24 -4.82
C GLU A 85 -5.90 8.20 -3.51
N ASN A 86 -6.84 7.26 -3.38
CA ASN A 86 -7.82 7.20 -2.29
C ASN A 86 -7.56 6.06 -1.30
N ILE A 87 -6.52 5.23 -1.49
CA ILE A 87 -6.13 4.21 -0.51
C ILE A 87 -5.74 4.89 0.80
N LYS A 88 -6.42 4.53 1.89
CA LYS A 88 -6.19 5.05 3.25
C LYS A 88 -5.53 4.05 4.16
N SER A 89 -5.95 2.80 4.09
CA SER A 89 -5.44 1.76 4.97
C SER A 89 -5.39 0.41 4.26
N VAL A 90 -4.71 -0.54 4.89
CA VAL A 90 -4.62 -1.92 4.43
C VAL A 90 -4.79 -2.86 5.62
N GLU A 91 -5.57 -3.92 5.42
CA GLU A 91 -5.65 -5.05 6.33
C GLU A 91 -4.70 -6.16 5.86
N TYR A 92 -3.86 -6.63 6.76
CA TYR A 92 -2.94 -7.73 6.53
C TYR A 92 -2.76 -8.54 7.81
N ASP A 93 -2.85 -9.87 7.71
CA ASP A 93 -2.68 -10.79 8.84
C ASP A 93 -3.60 -10.46 10.05
N GLY A 94 -4.84 -10.03 9.77
CA GLY A 94 -5.82 -9.63 10.78
C GLY A 94 -5.49 -8.34 11.52
N LYS A 95 -4.53 -7.55 11.02
CA LYS A 95 -4.15 -6.24 11.56
C LYS A 95 -4.42 -5.15 10.53
N SER A 96 -4.75 -3.97 11.03
CA SER A 96 -5.02 -2.78 10.23
C SER A 96 -3.81 -1.86 10.22
N TYR A 97 -3.48 -1.33 9.04
CA TYR A 97 -2.36 -0.42 8.85
C TYR A 97 -2.80 0.83 8.08
N GLU A 98 -2.52 2.00 8.62
CA GLU A 98 -2.74 3.29 7.95
C GLU A 98 -1.63 3.54 6.94
N VAL A 99 -1.99 3.91 5.71
CA VAL A 99 -1.03 4.23 4.67
C VAL A 99 -0.47 5.63 4.89
N ILE A 100 0.79 5.70 5.34
CA ILE A 100 1.49 6.96 5.59
C ILE A 100 2.34 7.42 4.40
N SER A 101 2.65 6.51 3.47
CA SER A 101 3.39 6.82 2.25
C SER A 101 2.96 5.94 1.08
N LYS A 102 3.01 6.50 -0.13
CA LYS A 102 2.71 5.81 -1.39
C LYS A 102 3.62 6.30 -2.52
N ASP A 103 4.28 5.38 -3.21
CA ASP A 103 5.18 5.66 -4.32
C ASP A 103 4.92 4.74 -5.52
N LYS A 104 4.76 5.34 -6.72
CA LYS A 104 4.70 4.58 -7.98
C LYS A 104 6.13 4.29 -8.45
N LYS A 105 6.54 3.01 -8.46
CA LYS A 105 7.87 2.56 -8.91
C LYS A 105 7.81 1.73 -10.19
N GLY A 106 8.91 1.77 -10.94
CA GLY A 106 9.11 0.96 -12.14
C GLY A 106 10.33 1.45 -12.94
N ILE A 107 11.09 0.52 -13.53
CA ILE A 107 12.25 0.84 -14.37
C ILE A 107 11.74 0.90 -15.82
N GLY A 108 11.81 2.07 -16.45
CA GLY A 108 11.21 2.33 -17.76
C GLY A 108 9.76 2.80 -17.63
N GLU A 109 8.85 1.90 -17.25
CA GLU A 109 7.44 2.21 -17.00
C GLU A 109 7.05 1.90 -15.55
N ARG A 110 6.24 2.77 -14.95
CA ARG A 110 5.69 2.56 -13.60
C ARG A 110 4.82 1.30 -13.62
N ASN A 111 5.24 0.27 -12.88
CA ASN A 111 4.61 -1.05 -12.92
C ASN A 111 4.19 -1.57 -11.54
N ARG A 112 4.60 -0.91 -10.46
CA ARG A 112 4.17 -1.23 -9.10
C ARG A 112 3.93 0.02 -8.27
N ALA A 113 3.07 -0.12 -7.28
CA ALA A 113 2.89 0.85 -6.21
C ALA A 113 3.51 0.26 -4.94
N GLU A 114 4.38 1.03 -4.28
CA GLU A 114 4.95 0.72 -2.97
C GLU A 114 4.30 1.61 -1.92
N PHE A 115 4.00 1.04 -0.76
CA PHE A 115 3.29 1.72 0.31
C PHE A 115 3.92 1.41 1.65
N VAL A 116 3.95 2.41 2.53
CA VAL A 116 4.30 2.23 3.95
C VAL A 116 3.00 2.25 4.74
N GLY A 117 2.73 1.18 5.47
CA GLY A 117 1.60 1.05 6.38
C GLY A 117 2.06 1.12 7.84
N ARG A 118 1.48 2.02 8.62
CA ARG A 118 1.68 2.12 10.07
C ARG A 118 0.62 1.32 10.81
N LEU A 119 1.02 0.48 11.76
CA LEU A 119 0.07 -0.33 12.52
C LEU A 119 -0.89 0.58 13.32
N ILE A 120 -2.19 0.41 13.10
CA ILE A 120 -3.26 1.13 13.81
C ILE A 120 -4.13 0.12 14.56
N THR A 121 -3.60 -0.36 15.69
CA THR A 121 -4.27 -1.17 16.73
C THR A 121 -5.03 -2.41 16.24
#